data_AF-A0A543KUH0-F1
#
_entry.id   AF-A0A543KUH0-F1
#
_cell.length_a   1.000
_cell.length_b   1.000
_cell.length_c   1.000
_cell.angle_alpha   90.00
_cell.angle_beta   90.00
_cell.angle_gamma   90.00
#
_symmetry.space_group_name_H-M   'P 1'
#
loop_
_entity.id
_entity.type
_entity.pdbx_description
1 polymer ?
#
loop_
_entity_poly.entity_id
_entity_poly.type
_entity_poly.pdbx_seq_one_letter_code
_entity_poly.pdbx_strand_id
1 'polypeptide(L)'
;MWLTGHDPVTGEKRGSQRLSADADLLLDATLNHPKSYSIAALLHPELASEFESLQNRLRDQILTTWLNELNARRGHGGLIREDITRIEVVELDHRRSRALDPHAHRHLWLNVKVLGADGKWSNVDSRVAMKLHTVINAEGDLAARTDPQWLAALARHGFMLDGDGEVAELARVVRPLSRRSAQIEANRAQLIAEWSAEHDGTSPSNRILTQIDRRAWAMSRPNKPAHLDELSWEATVRGELASLDARLAVDRAPVPLVSTPLHALDLDLLAQDAMRAAHAELRRAARERDVQASAQWITPSASPSRGGPSL
;
A
#
# COMPACT_ATOMS: atom_id res chain seq x y z
N MET A 1 -23.47 2.58 9.64
CA MET A 1 -24.45 1.48 9.48
C MET A 1 -23.77 0.26 8.85
N TRP A 2 -23.21 0.38 7.64
CA TRP A 2 -22.44 -0.68 6.98
C TRP A 2 -21.18 -1.14 7.74
N LEU A 3 -20.38 -0.19 8.22
CA LEU A 3 -19.15 -0.45 8.99
C LEU A 3 -19.37 -1.35 10.23
N THR A 4 -20.57 -1.29 10.82
CA THR A 4 -20.94 -2.06 12.02
C THR A 4 -21.61 -3.39 11.68
N GLY A 5 -21.54 -3.82 10.41
CA GLY A 5 -22.07 -5.09 9.94
C GLY A 5 -23.58 -5.09 9.71
N HIS A 6 -24.14 -3.99 9.20
CA HIS A 6 -25.52 -3.97 8.72
C HIS A 6 -25.57 -3.83 7.21
N ASP A 7 -26.59 -4.42 6.60
CA ASP A 7 -26.93 -4.14 5.22
C ASP A 7 -27.25 -2.64 5.05
N PRO A 8 -26.61 -1.93 4.11
CA PRO A 8 -26.81 -0.50 3.95
C PRO A 8 -28.18 -0.14 3.35
N VAL A 9 -28.86 -1.10 2.72
CA VAL A 9 -30.17 -0.92 2.10
C VAL A 9 -31.28 -1.35 3.06
N THR A 10 -31.19 -2.55 3.64
CA THR A 10 -32.25 -3.12 4.48
C THR A 10 -32.07 -2.84 5.97
N GLY A 11 -30.87 -2.47 6.41
CA GLY A 11 -30.52 -2.34 7.82
C GLY A 11 -30.37 -3.69 8.55
N GLU A 12 -30.52 -4.82 7.85
CA GLU A 12 -30.41 -6.14 8.46
C GLU A 12 -29.01 -6.40 9.00
N LYS A 13 -28.95 -7.05 10.17
CA LYS A 13 -27.69 -7.35 10.84
C LYS A 13 -27.00 -8.57 10.22
N ARG A 14 -25.71 -8.44 9.96
CA ARG A 14 -24.85 -9.50 9.40
C ARG A 14 -23.98 -10.10 10.48
N GLY A 15 -24.50 -11.17 11.07
CA GLY A 15 -23.82 -11.94 12.10
C GLY A 15 -23.73 -11.20 13.45
N SER A 16 -23.04 -11.82 14.41
CA SER A 16 -22.91 -11.23 15.75
C SER A 16 -21.95 -10.05 15.74
N GLN A 17 -22.33 -8.98 16.43
CA GLN A 17 -21.49 -7.79 16.55
C GLN A 17 -20.45 -7.97 17.64
N ARG A 18 -19.20 -7.62 17.35
CA ARG A 18 -18.20 -7.29 18.36
C ARG A 18 -18.03 -5.79 18.33
N LEU A 19 -18.57 -5.11 19.34
CA LEU A 19 -18.49 -3.67 19.52
C LEU A 19 -17.58 -3.35 20.70
N SER A 20 -16.39 -3.98 20.74
CA SER A 20 -15.32 -3.52 21.64
C SER A 20 -14.58 -2.35 20.99
N ALA A 21 -13.97 -1.49 21.80
CA ALA A 21 -13.12 -0.41 21.29
C ALA A 21 -11.99 -0.94 20.38
N ASP A 22 -11.53 -2.16 20.63
CA ASP A 22 -10.46 -2.83 19.87
C ASP A 22 -10.98 -3.74 18.73
N ALA A 23 -12.27 -3.67 18.38
CA ALA A 23 -12.80 -4.49 17.30
C ALA A 23 -12.39 -3.91 15.94
N ASP A 24 -11.69 -4.69 15.14
CA ASP A 24 -11.50 -4.40 13.72
C ASP A 24 -12.88 -4.41 13.03
N LEU A 25 -13.27 -3.29 12.43
CA LEU A 25 -14.53 -3.13 11.70
C LEU A 25 -14.34 -3.20 10.18
N LEU A 26 -13.12 -2.94 9.70
CA LEU A 26 -12.75 -3.03 8.30
C LEU A 26 -11.27 -3.35 8.15
N LEU A 27 -10.90 -3.88 6.99
CA LEU A 27 -9.53 -3.92 6.51
C LEU A 27 -9.41 -2.93 5.36
N ASP A 28 -8.43 -2.02 5.43
CA ASP A 28 -8.15 -1.04 4.37
C ASP A 28 -6.95 -1.53 3.55
N ALA A 29 -7.19 -1.81 2.27
CA ALA A 29 -6.12 -2.00 1.30
C ALA A 29 -6.06 -0.78 0.38
N THR A 30 -4.87 -0.21 0.22
CA THR A 30 -4.67 0.95 -0.64
C THR A 30 -3.96 0.52 -1.92
N LEU A 31 -4.66 0.63 -3.04
CA LEU A 31 -4.05 0.59 -4.37
C LEU A 31 -3.28 1.88 -4.58
N ASN A 32 -1.95 1.76 -4.62
CA ASN A 32 -1.05 2.88 -4.81
C ASN A 32 -0.05 2.55 -5.91
N HIS A 33 0.39 3.58 -6.62
CA HIS A 33 1.23 3.46 -7.80
C HIS A 33 2.41 4.42 -7.72
N PRO A 34 3.47 4.17 -8.52
CA PRO A 34 4.56 5.10 -8.67
C PRO A 34 4.05 6.51 -8.96
N LYS A 35 4.70 7.53 -8.39
CA LYS A 35 4.25 8.93 -8.51
C LYS A 35 4.14 9.34 -9.99
N SER A 36 5.06 8.84 -10.80
CA SER A 36 5.11 9.09 -12.23
C SER A 36 3.82 8.72 -12.96
N TYR A 37 3.04 7.73 -12.51
CA TYR A 37 1.78 7.33 -13.15
C TYR A 37 0.72 8.42 -12.96
N SER A 38 0.64 8.96 -11.74
CA SER A 38 -0.27 10.09 -11.45
C SER A 38 0.11 11.35 -12.21
N ILE A 39 1.41 11.58 -12.44
CA ILE A 39 1.88 12.69 -13.26
C ILE A 39 1.54 12.45 -14.74
N ALA A 40 1.78 11.26 -15.27
CA ALA A 40 1.44 10.89 -16.65
C ALA A 40 -0.07 11.02 -16.93
N ALA A 41 -0.90 10.51 -16.02
CA ALA A 41 -2.35 10.66 -16.06
C ALA A 41 -2.78 12.14 -15.97
N LEU A 42 -2.10 12.95 -15.16
CA LEU A 42 -2.36 14.38 -15.15
C LEU A 42 -1.96 15.04 -16.46
N LEU A 43 -0.92 14.60 -17.16
CA LEU A 43 -0.44 15.22 -18.39
C LEU A 43 -1.34 14.93 -19.59
N HIS A 44 -1.88 13.71 -19.73
CA HIS A 44 -2.63 13.31 -20.92
C HIS A 44 -3.99 12.68 -20.54
N PRO A 45 -5.12 13.18 -21.08
CA PRO A 45 -6.46 12.64 -20.79
C PRO A 45 -6.61 11.16 -21.13
N GLU A 46 -5.98 10.68 -22.21
CA GLU A 46 -5.96 9.25 -22.56
C GLU A 46 -5.25 8.43 -21.49
N LEU A 47 -4.09 8.89 -21.00
CA LEU A 47 -3.38 8.22 -19.91
C LEU A 47 -4.18 8.25 -18.61
N ALA A 48 -4.96 9.30 -18.34
CA ALA A 48 -5.88 9.31 -17.21
C ALA A 48 -6.92 8.18 -17.31
N SER A 49 -7.56 8.03 -18.48
CA SER A 49 -8.54 6.98 -18.73
C SER A 49 -7.94 5.57 -18.63
N GLU A 50 -6.76 5.38 -19.21
CA GLU A 50 -6.07 4.09 -19.19
C GLU A 50 -5.54 3.75 -17.80
N PHE A 51 -5.11 4.74 -17.02
CA PHE A 51 -4.67 4.52 -15.64
C PHE A 51 -5.83 4.17 -14.70
N GLU A 52 -7.01 4.78 -14.87
CA GLU A 52 -8.22 4.35 -14.16
C GLU A 52 -8.62 2.93 -14.57
N SER A 53 -8.47 2.57 -15.85
CA SER A 53 -8.74 1.22 -16.34
C SER A 53 -7.75 0.20 -15.76
N LEU A 54 -6.48 0.56 -15.61
CA LEU A 54 -5.47 -0.25 -14.92
C LEU A 54 -5.88 -0.48 -13.46
N GLN A 55 -6.23 0.57 -12.72
CA GLN A 55 -6.68 0.46 -11.33
C GLN A 55 -7.91 -0.45 -11.19
N ASN A 56 -8.87 -0.37 -12.13
CA ASN A 56 -10.02 -1.27 -12.16
C ASN A 56 -9.62 -2.74 -12.34
N ARG A 57 -8.70 -3.05 -13.25
CA ARG A 57 -8.20 -4.42 -13.46
C ARG A 57 -7.51 -4.97 -12.21
N LEU A 58 -6.65 -4.17 -11.59
CA LEU A 58 -5.95 -4.54 -10.36
C LEU A 58 -6.92 -4.75 -9.19
N ARG A 59 -7.91 -3.86 -9.05
CA ARG A 59 -8.99 -4.04 -8.09
C ARG A 59 -9.71 -5.37 -8.30
N ASP A 60 -10.14 -5.68 -9.52
CA ASP A 60 -10.91 -6.89 -9.80
C ASP A 60 -10.12 -8.16 -9.45
N GLN A 61 -8.81 -8.15 -9.71
CA GLN A 61 -7.90 -9.20 -9.25
C GLN A 61 -7.87 -9.30 -7.72
N ILE A 62 -7.69 -8.19 -7.00
CA ILE A 62 -7.68 -8.18 -5.53
C ILE A 62 -8.99 -8.72 -4.95
N LEU A 63 -10.14 -8.26 -5.47
CA LEU A 63 -11.44 -8.71 -4.99
C LEU A 63 -11.64 -10.21 -5.22
N THR A 64 -11.21 -10.71 -6.38
CA THR A 64 -11.26 -12.14 -6.71
C THR A 64 -10.36 -12.95 -5.78
N THR A 65 -9.12 -12.50 -5.56
CA THR A 65 -8.17 -13.13 -4.64
C THR A 65 -8.71 -13.13 -3.21
N TRP A 66 -9.32 -12.03 -2.75
CA TRP A 66 -9.95 -12.00 -1.44
C TRP A 66 -11.11 -12.97 -1.31
N LEU A 67 -11.96 -13.09 -2.32
CA LEU A 67 -13.09 -14.00 -2.30
C LEU A 67 -12.62 -15.47 -2.23
N ASN A 68 -11.54 -15.80 -2.94
CA ASN A 68 -11.05 -17.17 -3.06
C ASN A 68 -10.12 -17.60 -1.92
N GLU A 69 -9.26 -16.70 -1.43
CA GLU A 69 -8.16 -17.04 -0.51
C GLU A 69 -8.45 -16.69 0.95
N LEU A 70 -9.39 -15.77 1.21
CA LEU A 70 -9.80 -15.46 2.57
C LEU A 70 -10.88 -16.44 3.04
N ASN A 71 -11.00 -16.55 4.37
CA ASN A 71 -11.98 -17.41 5.01
C ASN A 71 -12.73 -16.65 6.09
N ALA A 72 -14.00 -17.03 6.28
CA ALA A 72 -14.78 -16.61 7.42
C ALA A 72 -14.38 -17.44 8.65
N ARG A 73 -14.23 -16.80 9.80
CA ARG A 73 -13.72 -17.39 11.04
C ARG A 73 -14.73 -17.28 12.18
N ARG A 74 -15.00 -18.41 12.85
CA ARG A 74 -15.94 -18.49 13.99
C ARG A 74 -15.64 -19.65 14.93
N GLY A 75 -16.40 -19.73 16.03
CA GLY A 75 -16.18 -20.70 17.11
C GLY A 75 -15.11 -20.27 18.11
N HIS A 76 -14.96 -21.03 19.20
CA HIS A 76 -13.95 -20.76 20.23
C HIS A 76 -12.55 -20.76 19.61
N GLY A 77 -11.74 -19.72 19.89
CA GLY A 77 -10.42 -19.56 19.26
C GLY A 77 -10.44 -19.42 17.73
N GLY A 78 -11.62 -19.33 17.11
CA GLY A 78 -11.81 -19.36 15.66
C GLY A 78 -11.34 -20.65 15.00
N LEU A 79 -11.67 -21.78 15.62
CA LEU A 79 -11.41 -23.14 15.13
C LEU A 79 -12.12 -23.45 13.82
N ILE A 80 -13.24 -22.79 13.53
CA ILE A 80 -14.00 -22.99 12.30
C ILE A 80 -13.52 -21.96 11.27
N ARG A 81 -13.12 -22.47 10.11
CA ARG A 81 -12.84 -21.71 8.89
C ARG A 81 -13.80 -22.17 7.82
N GLU A 82 -14.39 -21.20 7.14
CA GLU A 82 -15.37 -21.42 6.07
C GLU A 82 -14.97 -20.62 4.85
N ASP A 83 -15.16 -21.22 3.68
CA ASP A 83 -15.02 -20.53 2.40
C ASP A 83 -16.01 -19.37 2.30
N ILE A 84 -15.60 -18.29 1.65
CA ILE A 84 -16.42 -17.09 1.50
C ILE A 84 -17.20 -17.15 0.18
N THR A 85 -18.49 -16.81 0.24
CA THR A 85 -19.35 -16.67 -0.96
C THR A 85 -19.72 -15.22 -1.25
N ARG A 86 -19.54 -14.31 -0.26
CA ARG A 86 -19.73 -12.88 -0.46
C ARG A 86 -18.81 -12.07 0.45
N ILE A 87 -18.08 -11.16 -0.17
CA ILE A 87 -17.40 -10.04 0.47
C ILE A 87 -18.14 -8.74 0.15
N GLU A 88 -17.89 -7.70 0.94
CA GLU A 88 -18.34 -6.36 0.61
C GLU A 88 -17.23 -5.35 0.78
N VAL A 89 -17.09 -4.49 -0.21
CA VAL A 89 -16.01 -3.54 -0.31
C VAL A 89 -16.57 -2.17 -0.66
N VAL A 90 -16.07 -1.14 0.03
CA VAL A 90 -16.27 0.26 -0.35
C VAL A 90 -15.01 0.75 -1.03
N GLU A 91 -15.17 1.34 -2.21
CA GLU A 91 -14.10 1.98 -2.96
C GLU A 91 -14.09 3.49 -2.67
N LEU A 92 -12.92 4.05 -2.41
CA LEU A 92 -12.74 5.50 -2.27
C LEU A 92 -11.60 5.94 -3.18
N ASP A 93 -11.95 6.73 -4.19
CA ASP A 93 -11.01 7.25 -5.15
C ASP A 93 -10.45 8.60 -4.71
N HIS A 94 -9.13 8.72 -4.80
CA HIS A 94 -8.41 9.94 -4.50
C HIS A 94 -7.48 10.28 -5.64
N ARG A 95 -7.47 11.54 -6.08
CA ARG A 95 -6.59 12.03 -7.16
C ARG A 95 -5.35 12.78 -6.65
N ARG A 96 -5.28 13.07 -5.34
CA ARG A 96 -4.35 14.05 -4.76
C ARG A 96 -3.79 13.66 -3.40
N SER A 97 -2.56 14.10 -3.14
CA SER A 97 -1.93 14.03 -1.83
C SER A 97 -2.48 15.12 -0.89
N ARG A 98 -2.09 15.07 0.39
CA ARG A 98 -2.39 16.16 1.35
C ARG A 98 -1.70 17.48 1.01
N ALA A 99 -0.60 17.43 0.25
CA ALA A 99 0.11 18.60 -0.24
C ALA A 99 -0.38 19.05 -1.64
N LEU A 100 -1.52 18.51 -2.10
CA LEU A 100 -2.11 18.77 -3.42
C LEU A 100 -1.23 18.33 -4.61
N ASP A 101 -0.24 17.46 -4.37
CA ASP A 101 0.48 16.80 -5.46
C ASP A 101 -0.42 15.78 -6.18
N PRO A 102 -0.21 15.52 -7.50
CA PRO A 102 -0.87 14.43 -8.21
C PRO A 102 -0.59 13.11 -7.50
N HIS A 103 -1.65 12.40 -7.11
CA HIS A 103 -1.53 11.15 -6.38
C HIS A 103 -2.84 10.37 -6.51
N ALA A 104 -3.03 9.74 -7.66
CA ALA A 104 -4.15 8.82 -7.84
C ALA A 104 -3.89 7.56 -7.01
N HIS A 105 -4.82 7.26 -6.10
CA HIS A 105 -4.81 6.06 -5.27
C HIS A 105 -6.25 5.72 -4.89
N ARG A 106 -6.49 4.43 -4.65
CA ARG A 106 -7.82 3.91 -4.31
C ARG A 106 -7.75 3.15 -3.01
N HIS A 107 -8.64 3.47 -2.07
CA HIS A 107 -8.86 2.62 -0.90
C HIS A 107 -9.94 1.60 -1.20
N LEU A 108 -9.65 0.34 -0.87
CA LEU A 108 -10.55 -0.78 -0.87
C LEU A 108 -10.82 -1.16 0.58
N TRP A 109 -11.92 -0.67 1.12
CA TRP A 109 -12.34 -0.98 2.48
C TRP A 109 -13.15 -2.26 2.46
N LEU A 110 -12.53 -3.37 2.87
CA LEU A 110 -13.19 -4.65 3.06
C LEU A 110 -13.91 -4.66 4.41
N ASN A 111 -15.22 -4.89 4.39
CA ASN A 111 -15.96 -5.13 5.62
C ASN A 111 -15.43 -6.39 6.30
N VAL A 112 -15.25 -6.36 7.62
CA VAL A 112 -14.88 -7.59 8.34
C VAL A 112 -15.96 -8.65 8.25
N LYS A 113 -17.23 -8.28 8.02
CA LYS A 113 -18.34 -9.21 7.84
C LYS A 113 -18.34 -9.77 6.43
N VAL A 114 -18.22 -11.09 6.35
CA VAL A 114 -18.25 -11.88 5.12
C VAL A 114 -19.26 -13.02 5.26
N LEU A 115 -19.87 -13.42 4.15
CA LEU A 115 -20.82 -14.54 4.10
C LEU A 115 -20.08 -15.83 3.80
N GLY A 116 -20.21 -16.82 4.67
CA GLY A 116 -19.65 -18.16 4.43
C GLY A 116 -20.50 -18.98 3.46
N ALA A 117 -19.91 -20.05 2.90
CA ALA A 117 -20.62 -21.04 2.08
C ALA A 117 -21.79 -21.71 2.82
N ASP A 118 -21.72 -21.81 4.15
CA ASP A 118 -22.80 -22.25 5.01
C ASP A 118 -23.95 -21.23 5.20
N GLY A 119 -23.93 -20.11 4.49
CA GLY A 119 -24.96 -19.06 4.53
C GLY A 119 -24.90 -18.18 5.78
N LYS A 120 -23.87 -18.29 6.62
CA LYS A 120 -23.74 -17.49 7.85
C LYS A 120 -22.73 -16.36 7.70
N TRP A 121 -23.14 -15.18 8.15
CA TRP A 121 -22.25 -14.03 8.29
C TRP A 121 -21.33 -14.16 9.50
N SER A 122 -20.02 -14.03 9.28
CA SER A 122 -19.01 -14.02 10.34
C SER A 122 -17.83 -13.10 10.00
N ASN A 123 -16.85 -12.96 10.89
CA ASN A 123 -15.69 -12.13 10.62
C ASN A 123 -14.72 -12.86 9.68
N VAL A 124 -14.07 -12.14 8.76
CA VAL A 124 -12.91 -12.63 8.01
C VAL A 124 -11.73 -12.96 8.96
N ASP A 125 -10.93 -13.99 8.65
CA ASP A 125 -9.69 -14.27 9.39
C ASP A 125 -8.63 -13.22 9.04
N SER A 126 -8.59 -12.13 9.79
CA SER A 126 -7.65 -11.02 9.59
C SER A 126 -6.18 -11.46 9.59
N ARG A 127 -5.83 -12.56 10.29
CA ARG A 127 -4.46 -13.09 10.29
C ARG A 127 -4.06 -13.67 8.94
N VAL A 128 -5.01 -14.25 8.20
CA VAL A 128 -4.79 -14.73 6.84
C VAL A 128 -4.72 -13.52 5.90
N ALA A 129 -5.63 -12.56 6.05
CA ALA A 129 -5.62 -11.33 5.26
C ALA A 129 -4.29 -10.55 5.39
N MET A 130 -3.75 -10.41 6.60
CA MET A 130 -2.46 -9.74 6.82
C MET A 130 -1.28 -10.45 6.17
N LYS A 131 -1.32 -11.79 6.06
CA LYS A 131 -0.28 -12.56 5.35
C LYS A 131 -0.44 -12.47 3.84
N LEU A 132 -1.68 -12.54 3.37
CA LEU A 132 -2.03 -12.46 1.96
C LEU A 132 -1.70 -11.09 1.35
N HIS A 133 -1.75 -10.01 2.15
CA HIS A 133 -1.40 -8.67 1.73
C HIS A 133 -0.03 -8.56 1.04
N THR A 134 0.99 -9.29 1.51
CA THR A 134 2.31 -9.29 0.86
C THR A 134 2.26 -9.89 -0.55
N VAL A 135 1.49 -10.95 -0.75
CA VAL A 135 1.31 -11.59 -2.06
C VAL A 135 0.55 -10.64 -2.99
N ILE A 136 -0.56 -10.09 -2.52
CA ILE A 136 -1.37 -9.11 -3.27
C ILE A 136 -0.52 -7.91 -3.72
N ASN A 137 0.35 -7.39 -2.85
CA ASN A 137 1.21 -6.27 -3.22
C ASN A 137 2.23 -6.63 -4.30
N ALA A 138 2.85 -7.82 -4.20
CA ALA A 138 3.81 -8.28 -5.19
C ALA A 138 3.14 -8.55 -6.55
N GLU A 139 1.98 -9.19 -6.55
CA GLU A 139 1.20 -9.44 -7.76
C GLU A 139 0.69 -8.14 -8.39
N GLY A 140 0.17 -7.22 -7.57
CA GLY A 140 -0.33 -5.92 -8.03
C GLY A 140 0.76 -5.04 -8.63
N ASP A 141 1.95 -5.02 -8.03
CA ASP A 141 3.12 -4.32 -8.55
C ASP A 141 3.57 -4.91 -9.90
N LEU A 142 3.68 -6.24 -9.99
CA LEU A 142 4.03 -6.91 -11.25
C LEU A 142 2.98 -6.65 -12.32
N ALA A 143 1.70 -6.79 -11.99
CA ALA A 143 0.59 -6.57 -12.90
C ALA A 143 0.58 -5.14 -13.42
N ALA A 144 0.81 -4.13 -12.56
CA ALA A 144 0.90 -2.73 -12.97
C ALA A 144 2.06 -2.48 -13.96
N ARG A 145 3.24 -3.06 -13.69
CA ARG A 145 4.44 -2.87 -14.51
C ARG A 145 4.41 -3.63 -15.84
N THR A 146 3.59 -4.67 -15.94
CA THR A 146 3.51 -5.55 -17.11
C THR A 146 2.18 -5.45 -17.86
N ASP A 147 1.27 -4.57 -17.43
CA ASP A 147 -0.03 -4.41 -18.06
C ASP A 147 0.11 -3.91 -19.51
N PRO A 148 -0.28 -4.70 -20.52
CA PRO A 148 -0.01 -4.38 -21.91
C PRO A 148 -0.78 -3.16 -22.40
N GLN A 149 -1.97 -2.88 -21.85
CA GLN A 149 -2.78 -1.73 -22.25
C GLN A 149 -2.16 -0.43 -21.73
N TRP A 150 -1.74 -0.44 -20.46
CA TRP A 150 -1.06 0.68 -19.83
C TRP A 150 0.28 0.99 -20.50
N LEU A 151 1.10 -0.03 -20.75
CA LEU A 151 2.38 0.12 -21.46
C LEU A 151 2.17 0.68 -22.87
N ALA A 152 1.16 0.19 -23.59
CA ALA A 152 0.84 0.70 -24.94
C ALA A 152 0.37 2.15 -24.90
N ALA A 153 -0.41 2.54 -23.89
CA ALA A 153 -0.85 3.90 -23.71
C ALA A 153 0.32 4.85 -23.43
N LEU A 154 1.20 4.49 -22.49
CA LEU A 154 2.43 5.23 -22.22
C LEU A 154 3.27 5.40 -23.49
N ALA A 155 3.47 4.31 -24.24
CA ALA A 155 4.29 4.32 -25.45
C ALA A 155 3.73 5.25 -26.54
N ARG A 156 2.40 5.32 -26.72
CA ARG A 156 1.76 6.27 -27.64
C ARG A 156 2.06 7.73 -27.30
N HIS A 157 2.26 8.03 -26.02
CA HIS A 157 2.63 9.36 -25.52
C HIS A 157 4.13 9.52 -25.26
N GLY A 158 4.97 8.64 -25.84
CA GLY A 158 6.42 8.77 -25.77
C GLY A 158 7.02 8.54 -24.38
N PHE A 159 6.36 7.70 -23.58
CA PHE A 159 6.75 7.31 -22.23
C PHE A 159 7.08 5.82 -22.14
N MET A 160 8.04 5.46 -21.29
CA MET A 160 8.40 4.08 -21.01
C MET A 160 8.60 3.87 -19.50
N LEU A 161 8.32 2.65 -19.04
CA LEU A 161 8.72 2.25 -17.69
C LEU A 161 10.20 1.88 -17.66
N ASP A 162 10.91 2.30 -16.62
CA ASP A 162 12.26 1.83 -16.31
C ASP A 162 12.24 0.50 -15.52
N GLY A 163 13.43 0.02 -15.13
CA GLY A 163 13.57 -1.23 -14.37
C GLY A 163 12.94 -1.19 -12.97
N ASP A 164 12.70 0.01 -12.43
CA ASP A 164 12.03 0.21 -11.14
C ASP A 164 10.51 0.31 -11.30
N GLY A 165 10.00 0.32 -12.54
CA GLY A 165 8.58 0.44 -12.85
C GLY A 165 8.06 1.87 -12.83
N GLU A 166 8.94 2.88 -12.78
CA GLU A 166 8.61 4.30 -12.87
C GLU A 166 8.63 4.76 -14.34
N VAL A 167 7.86 5.79 -14.69
CA VAL A 167 7.97 6.39 -16.04
C VAL A 167 9.28 7.17 -16.15
N ALA A 168 10.21 6.66 -16.96
CA ALA A 168 11.60 7.11 -17.01
C ALA A 168 11.73 8.61 -17.34
N GLU A 169 10.92 9.10 -18.26
CA GLU A 169 10.94 10.49 -18.71
C GLU A 169 10.43 11.47 -17.63
N LEU A 170 9.72 10.97 -16.61
CA LEU A 170 9.15 11.77 -15.53
C LEU A 170 10.01 11.75 -14.25
N ALA A 171 11.12 11.00 -14.22
CA ALA A 171 11.97 10.84 -13.03
C ALA A 171 12.39 12.17 -12.38
N ARG A 172 12.67 13.20 -13.18
CA ARG A 172 13.11 14.52 -12.69
C ARG A 172 12.03 15.29 -11.93
N VAL A 173 10.75 15.06 -12.24
CA VAL A 173 9.63 15.78 -11.64
C VAL A 173 8.98 15.01 -10.49
N VAL A 174 9.25 13.71 -10.34
CA VAL A 174 8.72 12.88 -9.25
C VAL A 174 9.06 13.45 -7.87
N ARG A 175 10.34 13.75 -7.60
CA ARG A 175 10.77 14.26 -6.28
C ARG A 175 10.18 15.64 -5.96
N PRO A 176 10.23 16.65 -6.87
CA PRO A 176 9.53 17.92 -6.66
C PRO A 176 8.02 17.78 -6.36
N LEU A 177 7.34 16.83 -7.02
CA LEU A 177 5.91 16.57 -6.85
C LEU A 177 5.62 15.49 -5.78
N SER A 178 6.56 15.27 -4.87
CA SER A 178 6.41 14.36 -3.73
C SER A 178 6.60 15.09 -2.39
N ARG A 179 6.05 16.31 -2.29
CA ARG A 179 6.24 17.22 -1.16
C ARG A 179 5.85 16.59 0.17
N ARG A 180 4.73 15.86 0.17
CA ARG A 180 4.26 15.17 1.38
C ARG A 180 5.24 14.08 1.82
N SER A 181 5.80 13.30 0.91
CA SER A 181 6.80 12.27 1.24
C SER A 181 8.08 12.90 1.76
N ALA A 182 8.60 13.93 1.08
CA ALA A 182 9.78 14.68 1.51
C ALA A 182 9.61 15.27 2.92
N GLN A 183 8.42 15.77 3.25
CA GLN A 183 8.09 16.24 4.59
C GLN A 183 8.15 15.12 5.64
N ILE A 184 7.57 13.94 5.34
CA ILE A 184 7.60 12.78 6.26
C ILE A 184 9.05 12.33 6.49
N GLU A 185 9.84 12.25 5.43
CA GLU A 185 11.25 11.85 5.49
C GLU A 185 12.08 12.81 6.35
N ALA A 186 11.88 14.13 6.16
CA ALA A 186 12.54 15.15 6.98
C ALA A 186 12.13 15.04 8.45
N ASN A 187 10.83 14.92 8.74
CA ASN A 187 10.31 14.70 10.09
C ASN A 187 10.91 13.44 10.73
N ARG A 188 11.00 12.35 9.97
CA ARG A 188 11.55 11.08 10.44
C ARG A 188 13.03 11.19 10.76
N ALA A 189 13.82 11.80 9.88
CA ALA A 189 15.26 12.02 10.08
C ALA A 189 15.51 12.85 11.35
N GLN A 190 14.74 13.92 11.55
CA GLN A 190 14.79 14.74 12.75
C GLN A 190 14.47 13.92 14.01
N LEU A 191 13.36 13.19 14.04
CA LEU A 191 12.96 12.39 15.20
C LEU A 191 13.96 11.29 15.54
N ILE A 192 14.61 10.68 14.54
CA ILE A 192 15.68 9.70 14.77
C ILE A 192 16.89 10.39 15.40
N ALA A 193 17.29 11.56 14.88
CA ALA A 193 18.43 12.29 15.42
C ALA A 193 18.18 12.75 16.87
N GLU A 194 16.98 13.26 17.18
CA GLU A 194 16.56 13.63 18.53
C GLU A 194 16.59 12.42 19.47
N TRP A 195 15.96 11.32 19.06
CA TRP A 195 15.94 10.09 19.87
C TRP A 195 17.35 9.57 20.14
N SER A 196 18.20 9.49 19.11
CA SER A 196 19.58 9.02 19.26
C SER A 196 20.41 9.93 20.17
N ALA A 197 20.23 11.25 20.11
CA ALA A 197 20.93 12.18 20.99
C ALA A 197 20.54 11.99 22.47
N GLU A 198 19.26 11.70 22.75
CA GLU A 198 18.76 11.40 24.10
C GLU A 198 19.20 10.02 24.64
N HIS A 199 19.70 9.14 23.75
CA HIS A 199 20.09 7.77 24.08
C HIS A 199 21.55 7.50 23.71
N ASP A 200 22.45 8.44 24.01
CA ASP A 200 23.91 8.30 23.88
C ASP A 200 24.40 7.85 22.48
N GLY A 201 23.70 8.29 21.43
CA GLY A 201 24.03 7.95 20.04
C GLY A 201 23.60 6.55 19.62
N THR A 202 22.82 5.83 20.43
CA THR A 202 22.30 4.51 20.06
C THR A 202 21.29 4.60 18.91
N SER A 203 21.15 3.50 18.16
CA SER A 203 20.16 3.39 17.07
C SER A 203 18.80 2.91 17.60
N PRO A 204 17.68 3.48 17.13
CA PRO A 204 16.36 3.06 17.58
C PRO A 204 16.05 1.60 17.21
N SER A 205 15.42 0.86 18.14
CA SER A 205 14.85 -0.46 17.83
C SER A 205 13.66 -0.36 16.87
N ASN A 206 13.28 -1.46 16.20
CA ASN A 206 12.13 -1.51 15.27
C ASN A 206 10.82 -1.00 15.89
N ARG A 207 10.60 -1.29 17.19
CA ARG A 207 9.42 -0.79 17.92
C ARG A 207 9.43 0.73 18.02
N ILE A 208 10.59 1.33 18.29
CA ILE A 208 10.75 2.78 18.36
C ILE A 208 10.65 3.40 16.98
N LEU A 209 11.27 2.81 15.95
CA LEU A 209 11.11 3.28 14.57
C LEU A 209 9.64 3.32 14.15
N THR A 210 8.86 2.29 14.49
CA THR A 210 7.41 2.28 14.22
C THR A 210 6.67 3.44 14.91
N GLN A 211 7.06 3.81 16.13
CA GLN A 211 6.49 4.96 16.84
C GLN A 211 6.93 6.29 16.21
N ILE A 212 8.21 6.40 15.83
CA ILE A 212 8.76 7.53 15.10
C ILE A 212 8.05 7.71 13.77
N ASP A 213 7.83 6.65 12.99
CA ASP A 213 7.16 6.71 11.69
C ASP A 213 5.73 7.24 11.83
N ARG A 214 4.98 6.75 12.82
CA ARG A 214 3.62 7.25 13.14
C ARG A 214 3.65 8.73 13.49
N ARG A 215 4.61 9.17 14.30
CA ARG A 215 4.76 10.57 14.70
C ARG A 215 5.18 11.44 13.51
N ALA A 216 6.19 11.04 12.74
CA ALA A 216 6.66 11.70 11.52
C ALA A 216 5.53 11.92 10.51
N TRP A 217 4.66 10.92 10.37
CA TRP A 217 3.47 11.02 9.54
C TRP A 217 2.43 12.00 10.10
N ALA A 218 2.19 12.03 11.41
CA ALA A 218 1.17 12.92 12.00
C ALA A 218 1.62 14.39 12.04
N MET A 219 2.91 14.65 12.26
CA MET A 219 3.45 16.00 12.41
C MET A 219 3.29 16.84 11.14
N SER A 220 2.86 18.09 11.33
CA SER A 220 2.73 19.11 10.29
C SER A 220 1.89 18.68 9.07
N ARG A 221 0.93 17.76 9.29
CA ARG A 221 0.05 17.25 8.24
C ARG A 221 -0.91 18.36 7.78
N PRO A 222 -0.88 18.78 6.51
CA PRO A 222 -1.78 19.82 6.01
C PRO A 222 -3.25 19.39 6.05
N ASN A 223 -4.13 20.34 6.38
CA ASN A 223 -5.57 20.16 6.21
C ASN A 223 -5.92 20.15 4.72
N LYS A 224 -6.92 19.36 4.34
CA LYS A 224 -7.47 19.44 2.98
C LYS A 224 -8.25 20.78 2.86
N PRO A 225 -8.11 21.52 1.75
CA PRO A 225 -8.93 22.70 1.51
C PRO A 225 -10.41 22.32 1.48
N ALA A 226 -11.28 23.18 2.01
CA ALA A 226 -12.73 22.94 2.06
C ALA A 226 -13.37 22.94 0.67
N HIS A 227 -12.86 23.78 -0.23
CA HIS A 227 -13.24 23.84 -1.63
C HIS A 227 -11.97 23.87 -2.47
N LEU A 228 -11.94 23.07 -3.53
CA LEU A 228 -10.88 23.07 -4.53
C LEU A 228 -11.54 23.03 -5.90
N ASP A 229 -11.19 24.00 -6.76
CA ASP A 229 -11.56 23.93 -8.17
C ASP A 229 -10.61 22.98 -8.89
N GLU A 230 -11.15 21.93 -9.49
CA GLU A 230 -10.37 20.84 -10.11
C GLU A 230 -9.57 21.36 -11.31
N LEU A 231 -10.19 22.18 -12.17
CA LEU A 231 -9.54 22.71 -13.37
C LEU A 231 -8.39 23.65 -13.03
N SER A 232 -8.60 24.55 -12.06
CA SER A 232 -7.56 25.44 -11.55
C SER A 232 -6.41 24.67 -10.91
N TRP A 233 -6.70 23.60 -10.16
CA TRP A 233 -5.66 22.75 -9.60
C TRP A 233 -4.85 22.05 -10.69
N GLU A 234 -5.50 21.42 -11.66
CA GLU A 234 -4.81 20.75 -12.78
C GLU A 234 -3.95 21.73 -13.57
N ALA A 235 -4.47 22.92 -13.89
CA ALA A 235 -3.73 23.97 -14.58
C ALA A 235 -2.50 24.44 -13.79
N THR A 236 -2.65 24.62 -12.47
CA THR A 236 -1.54 25.02 -11.58
C THR A 236 -0.43 23.98 -11.60
N VAL A 237 -0.78 22.69 -11.44
CA VAL A 237 0.22 21.63 -11.40
C VAL A 237 0.86 21.41 -12.77
N ARG A 238 0.10 21.50 -13.87
CA ARG A 238 0.67 21.45 -15.23
C ARG A 238 1.65 22.59 -15.48
N GLY A 239 1.34 23.81 -15.02
CA GLY A 239 2.25 24.96 -15.11
C GLY A 239 3.54 24.75 -14.29
N GLU A 240 3.43 24.15 -13.11
CA GLU A 240 4.61 23.76 -12.32
C GLU A 240 5.46 22.71 -13.05
N LEU A 241 4.83 21.65 -13.57
CA LEU A 241 5.51 20.60 -14.34
C LEU A 241 6.24 21.18 -15.55
N ALA A 242 5.62 22.09 -16.29
CA ALA A 242 6.23 22.80 -17.41
C ALA A 242 7.42 23.69 -16.98
N SER A 243 7.35 24.28 -15.78
CA SER A 243 8.44 25.08 -15.22
C SER A 243 9.63 24.22 -14.78
N LEU A 244 9.37 23.00 -14.31
CA LEU A 244 10.40 22.03 -13.93
C LEU A 244 11.04 21.35 -15.15
N ASP A 245 10.24 21.04 -16.17
CA ASP A 245 10.68 20.49 -17.45
C ASP A 245 9.74 20.93 -18.58
N ALA A 246 10.20 21.91 -19.38
CA ALA A 246 9.43 22.46 -20.49
C ALA A 246 9.03 21.43 -21.55
N ARG A 247 9.72 20.28 -21.62
CA ARG A 247 9.39 19.20 -22.55
C ARG A 247 8.11 18.45 -22.17
N LEU A 248 7.59 18.65 -20.95
CA LEU A 248 6.31 18.09 -20.50
C LEU A 248 5.11 18.94 -20.94
N ALA A 249 5.35 20.14 -21.47
CA ALA A 249 4.31 21.02 -22.00
C ALA A 249 3.97 20.73 -23.48
N VAL A 250 4.74 19.85 -24.13
CA VAL A 250 4.59 19.51 -25.55
C VAL A 250 4.37 18.01 -25.70
N ASP A 251 3.60 17.64 -26.72
CA ASP A 251 3.38 16.24 -27.05
C ASP A 251 4.69 15.57 -27.48
N ARG A 252 4.90 14.36 -26.96
CA ARG A 252 6.08 13.55 -27.28
C ARG A 252 5.75 12.61 -28.44
N ALA A 253 6.73 12.33 -29.28
CA ALA A 253 6.57 11.32 -30.33
C ALA A 253 6.39 9.92 -29.70
N PRO A 254 5.53 9.06 -30.27
CA PRO A 254 5.38 7.68 -29.82
C PRO A 254 6.72 6.92 -29.80
N VAL A 255 6.89 6.05 -28.81
CA VAL A 255 8.03 5.14 -28.70
C VAL A 255 7.61 3.70 -29.03
N PRO A 256 8.47 2.89 -29.67
CA PRO A 256 8.15 1.51 -29.97
C PRO A 256 8.16 0.65 -28.68
N LEU A 257 7.12 -0.16 -28.49
CA LEU A 257 7.15 -1.23 -27.50
C LEU A 257 7.95 -2.42 -28.05
N VAL A 258 9.06 -2.74 -27.38
CA VAL A 258 9.84 -3.93 -27.69
C VAL A 258 9.31 -5.08 -26.84
N SER A 259 8.64 -6.04 -27.48
CA SER A 259 8.28 -7.30 -26.85
C SER A 259 9.37 -8.33 -27.11
N THR A 260 9.90 -8.95 -26.05
CA THR A 260 10.79 -10.09 -26.17
C THR A 260 9.96 -11.34 -26.43
N PRO A 261 10.14 -12.03 -27.57
CA PRO A 261 9.37 -13.23 -27.83
C PRO A 261 9.79 -14.35 -26.86
N LEU A 262 8.81 -15.18 -26.44
CA LEU A 262 9.05 -16.23 -25.44
C LEU A 262 10.20 -17.18 -25.80
N HIS A 263 10.38 -17.49 -27.08
CA HIS A 263 11.46 -18.38 -27.54
C HIS A 263 12.86 -17.77 -27.44
N ALA A 264 12.98 -16.46 -27.29
CA ALA A 264 14.26 -15.77 -27.07
C ALA A 264 14.62 -15.67 -25.58
N LEU A 265 13.71 -16.07 -24.69
CA LEU A 265 13.97 -16.12 -23.26
C LEU A 265 14.69 -17.41 -22.89
N ASP A 266 15.76 -17.29 -22.09
CA ASP A 266 16.35 -18.42 -21.39
C ASP A 266 15.48 -18.73 -20.16
N LEU A 267 14.48 -19.58 -20.35
CA LEU A 267 13.53 -19.97 -19.30
C LEU A 267 14.22 -20.69 -18.13
N ASP A 268 15.29 -21.44 -18.41
CA ASP A 268 16.05 -22.14 -17.38
C ASP A 268 16.80 -21.15 -16.50
N LEU A 269 17.45 -20.14 -17.10
CA LEU A 269 18.10 -19.07 -16.34
C LEU A 269 17.09 -18.27 -15.52
N LEU A 270 15.94 -17.90 -16.09
CA LEU A 270 14.87 -17.19 -15.38
C LEU A 270 14.34 -18.00 -14.19
N ALA A 271 14.10 -19.30 -14.37
CA ALA A 271 13.68 -20.18 -13.30
C ALA A 271 14.75 -20.26 -12.19
N GLN A 272 16.03 -20.37 -12.55
CA GLN A 272 17.13 -20.37 -11.59
C GLN A 272 17.22 -19.07 -10.81
N ASP A 273 17.06 -17.91 -11.46
CA ASP A 273 17.06 -16.61 -10.80
C ASP A 273 15.88 -16.45 -9.85
N ALA A 274 14.68 -16.86 -10.27
CA ALA A 274 13.50 -16.87 -9.42
C ALA A 274 13.71 -17.75 -8.17
N MET A 275 14.27 -18.96 -8.34
CA MET A 275 14.60 -19.84 -7.21
C MET A 275 15.67 -19.22 -6.30
N ARG A 276 16.71 -18.59 -6.85
CA ARG A 276 17.74 -17.89 -6.07
C ARG A 276 17.14 -16.76 -5.23
N ALA A 277 16.27 -15.94 -5.83
CA ALA A 277 15.58 -14.86 -5.14
C ALA A 277 14.67 -15.39 -4.02
N ALA A 278 13.87 -16.42 -4.29
CA ALA A 278 13.01 -17.05 -3.29
C ALA A 278 13.82 -17.62 -2.10
N HIS A 279 14.94 -18.30 -2.37
CA HIS A 279 15.83 -18.78 -1.32
C HIS A 279 16.50 -17.67 -0.52
N ALA A 280 16.80 -16.51 -1.14
CA ALA A 280 17.33 -15.36 -0.42
C ALA A 280 16.29 -14.79 0.55
N GLU A 281 15.03 -14.65 0.13
CA GLU A 281 13.94 -14.18 0.98
C GLU A 281 13.61 -15.15 2.13
N LEU A 282 13.59 -16.46 1.87
CA LEU A 282 13.41 -17.45 2.94
C LEU A 282 14.51 -17.35 4.00
N ARG A 283 15.77 -17.15 3.59
CA ARG A 283 16.89 -16.95 4.52
C ARG A 283 16.77 -15.64 5.29
N ARG A 284 16.33 -14.57 4.65
CA ARG A 284 16.09 -13.28 5.31
C ARG A 284 14.99 -13.40 6.37
N ALA A 285 13.85 -13.98 6.01
CA ALA A 285 12.74 -14.21 6.93
C ALA A 285 13.13 -15.10 8.12
N ALA A 286 13.99 -16.10 7.91
CA ALA A 286 14.53 -16.92 9.00
C ALA A 286 15.39 -16.09 9.97
N ARG A 287 16.30 -15.25 9.46
CA ARG A 287 17.14 -14.36 10.29
C ARG A 287 16.29 -13.37 11.10
N GLU A 288 15.26 -12.80 10.50
CA GLU A 288 14.35 -11.87 11.20
C GLU A 288 13.60 -12.57 12.34
N ARG A 289 13.18 -13.82 12.14
CA ARG A 289 12.59 -14.65 13.22
C ARG A 289 13.59 -14.96 14.32
N ASP A 290 14.84 -15.29 13.98
CA ASP A 290 15.88 -15.57 14.97
C ASP A 290 16.20 -14.32 15.81
N VAL A 291 16.30 -13.14 15.18
CA VAL A 291 16.49 -11.87 15.89
C VAL A 291 15.31 -11.57 16.81
N GLN A 292 14.08 -11.81 16.36
CA GLN A 292 12.88 -11.59 17.16
C GLN A 292 12.75 -12.60 18.31
N ALA A 293 13.17 -13.85 18.09
CA ALA A 293 13.25 -14.87 19.13
C ALA A 293 14.34 -14.51 20.16
N SER A 294 15.56 -14.17 19.74
CA SER A 294 16.65 -13.77 20.65
C SER A 294 16.35 -12.50 21.46
N ALA A 295 15.58 -11.56 20.91
CA ALA A 295 15.13 -10.38 21.64
C ALA A 295 14.11 -10.69 22.76
N GLN A 296 13.40 -11.82 22.70
CA GLN A 296 12.45 -12.25 23.74
C GLN A 296 13.14 -12.87 24.98
N TRP A 297 14.43 -13.22 24.91
CA TRP A 297 15.18 -13.84 26.02
C TRP A 297 15.95 -12.84 26.90
N ILE A 298 15.94 -11.54 26.58
CA ILE A 298 16.49 -10.51 27.47
C ILE A 298 15.38 -10.00 28.39
N THR A 299 14.99 -10.83 29.36
CA THR A 299 14.31 -10.35 30.57
C THR A 299 15.36 -9.78 31.53
N PRO A 300 15.15 -8.59 32.14
CA PRO A 300 16.02 -8.14 33.21
C PRO A 300 15.91 -9.13 34.38
N SER A 301 17.02 -9.73 34.78
CA SER A 301 17.11 -10.51 36.00
C SER A 301 16.78 -9.61 37.19
N ALA A 302 15.67 -9.87 37.86
CA ALA A 302 15.39 -9.34 39.18
C ALA A 302 16.43 -9.91 40.16
N SER A 303 17.23 -9.03 40.76
CA SER A 303 18.07 -9.39 41.91
C SER A 303 17.30 -9.14 43.22
N PRO A 304 17.51 -9.97 44.26
CA PRO A 304 16.66 -10.01 45.44
C PRO A 304 17.06 -9.02 46.55
N SER A 305 16.02 -8.51 47.23
CA SER A 305 15.94 -7.92 48.57
C SER A 305 17.20 -7.75 49.44
N ARG A 306 17.41 -6.51 49.90
CA ARG A 306 17.72 -6.10 51.30
C ARG A 306 17.16 -4.67 51.41
N GLY A 307 16.32 -4.24 52.34
CA GLY A 307 16.07 -4.58 53.73
C GLY A 307 15.66 -3.25 54.36
N GLY A 308 14.44 -3.15 54.92
CA GLY A 308 14.04 -1.98 55.71
C GLY A 308 14.91 -1.86 56.97
N PRO A 309 14.90 -0.70 57.65
CA PRO A 309 13.76 -0.47 58.55
C PRO A 309 13.28 1.00 58.68
N SER A 310 11.99 1.09 59.04
CA SER A 310 11.31 1.99 59.99
C SER A 310 11.93 3.35 60.34
N LEU A 311 11.25 4.45 60.02
CA LEU A 311 10.18 5.10 60.82
C LEU A 311 9.40 6.05 59.90
#